data_AF-A0A8D9E7I9-F1
#
_entry.id   AF-A0A8D9E7I9-F1
#
_cell.length_a   1.000
_cell.length_b   1.000
_cell.length_c   1.000
_cell.angle_alpha   90.00
_cell.angle_beta   90.00
_cell.angle_gamma   90.00
#
_symmetry.space_group_name_H-M   'P 1'
#
loop_
_entity.id
_entity.type
_entity.pdbx_description
1 polymer ?
#
loop_
_entity_poly.entity_id
_entity_poly.type
_entity_poly.pdbx_seq_one_letter_code
_entity_poly.pdbx_strand_id
1 'polypeptide(L)'
;MWPTDPHYRHVSQGSLVRYSSGKCLPQATSSLFYSDPYELACAVSRGLSGSGGQVQLWQFLLELLGEPSNGGLIAWEGNQGEFRLVDPDEVAKRWGLKKSKPNMNYDKLSRALR
;
A
#
# COMPACT_ATOMS: atom_id res chain seq x y z
N MET A 1 25.81 -36.06 26.74
CA MET A 1 24.57 -35.43 27.19
C MET A 1 23.64 -35.36 25.99
N TRP A 2 22.83 -36.40 25.80
CA TRP A 2 21.65 -36.46 24.93
C TRP A 2 20.47 -36.78 25.90
N PRO A 3 19.20 -36.49 25.58
CA PRO A 3 18.60 -37.27 24.53
C PRO A 3 17.63 -36.56 23.57
N THR A 4 17.69 -37.05 22.34
CA THR A 4 16.58 -37.20 21.39
C THR A 4 15.27 -37.54 22.09
N ASP A 5 14.20 -36.81 21.76
CA ASP A 5 12.83 -37.30 21.97
C ASP A 5 11.99 -37.12 20.68
N PRO A 6 11.50 -38.23 20.10
CA PRO A 6 10.64 -38.25 18.92
C PRO A 6 9.21 -38.60 19.32
N HIS A 7 8.34 -37.65 19.68
CA HIS A 7 6.90 -37.97 19.80
C HIS A 7 5.99 -36.75 19.58
N TYR A 8 5.25 -36.82 18.46
CA TYR A 8 3.79 -36.69 18.44
C TYR A 8 3.14 -35.31 18.73
N ARG A 9 2.62 -34.66 17.69
CA ARG A 9 1.15 -34.47 17.59
C ARG A 9 0.68 -34.07 16.20
N HIS A 10 -0.08 -34.99 15.62
CA HIS A 10 -1.09 -34.73 14.61
C HIS A 10 -2.09 -33.69 15.16
N VAL A 11 -2.31 -32.58 14.46
CA VAL A 11 -3.49 -31.74 14.68
C VAL A 11 -4.45 -32.02 13.53
N SER A 12 -5.39 -32.90 13.84
CA SER A 12 -6.61 -33.13 13.09
C SER A 12 -7.48 -31.87 13.06
N GLN A 13 -8.29 -31.84 12.00
CA GLN A 13 -9.36 -30.92 11.68
C GLN A 13 -10.16 -30.37 12.88
N GLY A 14 -10.54 -29.10 12.75
CA GLY A 14 -11.83 -28.60 13.22
C GLY A 14 -11.77 -27.67 14.43
N SER A 15 -11.83 -26.37 14.19
CA SER A 15 -12.70 -25.52 15.01
C SER A 15 -13.38 -24.47 14.16
N LEU A 16 -14.70 -24.56 14.20
CA LEU A 16 -15.71 -23.83 13.46
C LEU A 16 -15.66 -22.34 13.86
N VAL A 17 -15.03 -21.49 13.05
CA VAL A 17 -15.31 -20.06 13.13
C VAL A 17 -16.62 -19.83 12.38
N ARG A 18 -17.71 -19.67 13.13
CA ARG A 18 -18.99 -19.22 12.58
C ARG A 18 -18.78 -17.83 11.97
N TYR A 19 -18.86 -17.73 10.66
CA TYR A 19 -19.10 -16.47 9.98
C TYR A 19 -20.61 -16.33 9.76
N SER A 20 -21.23 -15.59 10.67
CA SER A 20 -22.60 -15.11 10.53
C SER A 20 -22.60 -13.95 9.53
N SER A 21 -23.39 -14.12 8.48
CA SER A 21 -23.89 -13.11 7.55
C SER A 21 -22.87 -12.50 6.59
N GLY A 22 -23.19 -12.69 5.31
CA GLY A 22 -22.23 -12.69 4.22
C GLY A 22 -21.80 -11.32 3.74
N LYS A 23 -20.67 -11.35 3.00
CA LYS A 23 -20.40 -10.69 1.71
C LYS A 23 -19.33 -11.54 1.01
N CYS A 24 -19.48 -11.74 -0.29
CA CYS A 24 -18.67 -12.64 -1.12
C CYS A 24 -17.16 -12.40 -0.96
N LEU A 25 -16.40 -13.48 -0.76
CA LEU A 25 -14.94 -13.48 -0.81
C LEU A 25 -14.51 -13.49 -2.28
N PRO A 26 -13.66 -12.56 -2.77
CA PRO A 26 -12.97 -12.81 -4.02
C PRO A 26 -12.08 -14.03 -3.81
N GLN A 27 -12.13 -14.92 -4.79
CA GLN A 27 -11.47 -16.22 -4.82
C GLN A 27 -10.01 -16.12 -4.38
N ALA A 28 -9.70 -16.66 -3.21
CA ALA A 28 -8.34 -16.90 -2.75
C ALA A 28 -7.70 -17.98 -3.62
N THR A 29 -6.98 -17.58 -4.66
CA THR A 29 -5.93 -18.44 -5.22
C THR A 29 -4.62 -18.08 -4.54
N SER A 30 -4.24 -18.90 -3.56
CA SER A 30 -2.84 -19.15 -3.16
C SER A 30 -1.86 -17.95 -3.20
N SER A 31 -1.83 -17.13 -2.14
CA SER A 31 -0.74 -16.16 -1.96
C SER A 31 -0.50 -15.88 -0.48
N LEU A 32 -0.01 -16.89 0.25
CA LEU A 32 0.62 -16.67 1.56
C LEU A 32 1.98 -15.94 1.46
N PHE A 33 2.41 -15.54 0.26
CA PHE A 33 3.66 -14.82 0.01
C PHE A 33 3.55 -13.84 -1.16
N TYR A 34 2.57 -12.94 -1.16
CA TYR A 34 2.70 -11.68 -1.90
C TYR A 34 1.63 -10.72 -1.39
N SER A 35 2.00 -9.85 -0.45
CA SER A 35 1.16 -8.70 -0.12
C SER A 35 1.13 -7.79 -1.34
N ASP A 36 -0.05 -7.57 -1.92
CA ASP A 36 -0.18 -6.60 -3.01
C ASP A 36 0.19 -5.20 -2.47
N PRO A 37 1.27 -4.58 -2.99
CA PRO A 37 1.72 -3.28 -2.49
C PRO A 37 0.67 -2.18 -2.67
N TYR A 38 -0.24 -2.31 -3.65
CA TYR A 38 -1.35 -1.37 -3.84
C TYR A 38 -2.37 -1.45 -2.70
N GLU A 39 -2.68 -2.66 -2.20
CA GLU A 39 -3.59 -2.82 -1.05
C GLU A 39 -3.01 -2.24 0.24
N LEU A 40 -1.71 -2.44 0.48
CA LEU A 40 -1.00 -1.87 1.63
C LEU A 40 -0.97 -0.34 1.57
N ALA A 41 -0.69 0.23 0.40
CA ALA A 41 -0.69 1.68 0.18
C ALA A 41 -2.07 2.29 0.43
N CYS A 42 -3.13 1.62 -0.03
CA CYS A 42 -4.51 2.00 0.27
C CYS A 42 -4.84 1.89 1.77
N ALA A 43 -4.41 0.81 2.44
CA ALA A 43 -4.67 0.61 3.85
C ALA A 43 -3.97 1.68 4.72
N VAL A 44 -2.69 1.97 4.44
CA VAL A 44 -1.91 2.95 5.20
C VAL A 44 -2.44 4.36 4.97
N SER A 45 -2.76 4.72 3.73
CA SER A 45 -3.30 6.06 3.40
C SER A 45 -4.64 6.29 4.10
N ARG A 46 -5.55 5.30 4.09
CA ARG A 46 -6.86 5.39 4.75
C ARG A 46 -6.78 5.54 6.27
N GLY A 47 -5.80 4.91 6.92
CA GLY A 47 -5.58 5.06 8.37
C GLY A 47 -5.06 6.44 8.79
N LEU A 48 -4.49 7.20 7.85
CA LEU A 48 -3.79 8.45 8.12
C LEU A 48 -4.56 9.70 7.64
N SER A 49 -5.62 9.52 6.85
CA SER A 49 -6.49 10.60 6.32
C SER A 49 -7.36 11.30 7.38
N GLY A 50 -7.03 11.18 8.66
CA GLY A 50 -7.75 11.81 9.77
C GLY A 50 -7.51 13.32 9.83
N SER A 51 -8.57 14.08 9.53
CA SER A 51 -8.79 15.49 9.89
C SER A 51 -7.98 16.57 9.15
N GLY A 52 -8.66 17.25 8.22
CA GLY A 52 -8.44 18.68 7.95
C GLY A 52 -7.25 19.06 7.06
N GLY A 53 -7.37 18.91 5.74
CA GLY A 53 -6.62 19.67 4.70
C GLY A 53 -5.08 19.58 4.68
N GLN A 54 -4.45 18.98 5.69
CA GLN A 54 -3.00 18.92 5.87
C GLN A 54 -2.44 17.58 5.38
N VAL A 55 -2.74 17.23 4.13
CA VAL A 55 -2.05 16.11 3.49
C VAL A 55 -0.57 16.44 3.30
N GLN A 56 0.29 15.50 3.67
CA GLN A 56 1.73 15.56 3.48
C GLN A 56 2.11 14.91 2.13
N LEU A 57 3.30 15.24 1.61
CA LEU A 57 3.73 14.74 0.29
C LEU A 57 3.78 13.21 0.27
N TRP A 58 4.37 12.57 1.28
CA TRP A 58 4.47 11.11 1.35
C TRP A 58 3.09 10.43 1.40
N GLN A 59 2.12 10.99 2.13
CA GLN A 59 0.74 10.47 2.16
C GLN A 59 0.08 10.59 0.80
N PHE A 60 0.29 11.70 0.10
CA PHE A 60 -0.21 11.91 -1.25
C PHE A 60 0.43 10.95 -2.27
N LEU A 61 1.73 10.68 -2.18
CA LEU A 61 2.39 9.71 -3.05
C LEU A 61 1.88 8.29 -2.81
N LEU A 62 1.65 7.91 -1.55
CA LEU A 62 1.03 6.62 -1.21
C LEU A 62 -0.43 6.52 -1.68
N GLU A 63 -1.18 7.63 -1.64
CA GLU A 63 -2.54 7.70 -2.21
C GLU A 63 -2.50 7.46 -3.73
N LEU A 64 -1.55 8.07 -4.45
CA LEU A 64 -1.38 7.82 -5.87
C LEU A 64 -0.96 6.37 -6.16
N LEU A 65 -0.03 5.83 -5.37
CA LEU A 65 0.47 4.45 -5.46
C LEU A 65 -0.54 3.38 -5.03
N GLY A 66 -1.62 3.76 -4.35
CA GLY A 66 -2.71 2.84 -3.97
C GLY A 66 -3.65 2.52 -5.12
N GLU A 67 -3.69 3.38 -6.14
CA GLU A 67 -4.61 3.24 -7.27
C GLU A 67 -3.85 2.71 -8.52
N PRO A 68 -4.13 1.49 -8.99
CA PRO A 68 -3.42 0.91 -10.13
C PRO A 68 -3.58 1.72 -11.42
N SER A 69 -4.67 2.47 -11.55
CA SER A 69 -4.92 3.41 -12.66
C SER A 69 -3.88 4.52 -12.77
N ASN A 70 -3.15 4.82 -11.68
CA ASN A 70 -2.09 5.83 -11.68
C ASN A 70 -0.72 5.26 -12.08
N GLY A 71 -0.62 4.00 -12.49
CA GLY A 71 0.65 3.38 -12.88
C GLY A 71 1.42 4.12 -13.99
N GLY A 72 0.74 4.92 -14.82
CA GLY A 72 1.37 5.80 -15.81
C GLY A 72 1.98 7.09 -15.22
N LEU A 73 1.74 7.38 -13.94
CA LEU A 73 2.21 8.57 -13.22
C LEU A 73 3.25 8.21 -12.17
N ILE A 74 2.95 7.19 -11.37
CA ILE A 74 3.78 6.69 -10.28
C ILE A 74 3.49 5.20 -10.10
N ALA A 75 4.54 4.41 -9.91
CA ALA A 75 4.41 2.97 -9.78
C ALA A 75 5.42 2.44 -8.76
N TRP A 76 5.01 1.39 -8.04
CA TRP A 76 5.94 0.56 -7.28
C TRP A 76 6.96 -0.05 -8.24
N GLU A 77 8.24 0.04 -7.90
CA GLU A 77 9.36 -0.52 -8.66
C GLU A 77 10.28 -1.28 -7.71
N GLY A 78 10.90 -2.36 -8.17
CA GLY A 78 11.84 -3.11 -7.34
C GLY A 78 11.18 -3.81 -6.13
N ASN A 79 11.92 -3.91 -5.04
CA ASN A 79 11.50 -4.60 -3.82
C ASN A 79 11.52 -3.62 -2.62
N GLN A 80 10.71 -3.89 -1.60
CA GLN A 80 10.74 -3.17 -0.30
C GLN A 80 10.24 -1.72 -0.33
N GLY A 81 9.21 -1.40 -1.11
CA GLY A 81 8.60 -0.07 -1.08
C GLY A 81 9.38 1.00 -1.86
N GLU A 82 10.25 0.57 -2.78
CA GLU A 82 10.79 1.42 -3.81
C GLU A 82 9.69 1.78 -4.83
N PHE A 83 9.72 3.02 -5.31
CA PHE A 83 8.78 3.49 -6.32
C PHE A 83 9.49 4.45 -7.27
N ARG A 84 8.91 4.59 -8.45
CA ARG A 84 9.33 5.57 -9.45
C ARG A 84 8.19 6.49 -9.83
N LEU A 85 8.57 7.71 -10.18
CA LEU A 85 7.70 8.65 -10.86
C LEU A 85 7.84 8.40 -12.36
N VAL A 86 6.80 7.86 -12.98
CA VAL A 86 6.74 7.63 -14.42
C VAL A 86 6.52 8.96 -15.16
N ASP A 87 5.62 9.80 -14.64
CA ASP A 87 5.38 11.16 -15.11
C ASP A 87 5.52 12.14 -13.93
N PRO A 88 6.76 12.61 -13.65
CA PRO A 88 7.04 13.49 -12.52
C PRO A 88 6.33 14.85 -12.62
N ASP A 89 6.09 15.35 -13.83
CA ASP A 89 5.44 16.64 -14.05
C ASP A 89 3.94 16.57 -13.71
N GLU A 90 3.25 15.52 -14.17
CA GLU A 90 1.84 15.33 -13.84
C GLU A 90 1.64 15.00 -12.35
N VAL A 91 2.57 14.28 -11.71
CA VAL A 91 2.57 14.10 -10.25
C VAL A 91 2.72 15.44 -9.52
N ALA A 92 3.64 16.30 -9.95
CA ALA A 92 3.82 17.63 -9.36
C ALA A 92 2.61 18.54 -9.55
N LYS A 93 1.96 18.48 -10.72
CA LYS A 93 0.74 19.21 -11.01
C LYS A 93 -0.42 18.76 -10.12
N ARG A 94 -0.63 17.45 -9.95
CA ARG A 94 -1.65 16.91 -9.03
C ARG A 94 -1.37 17.29 -7.58
N TRP A 95 -0.11 17.28 -7.15
CA TRP A 95 0.28 17.79 -5.83
C TRP A 95 -0.01 19.28 -5.66
N GLY A 96 0.30 20.08 -6.68
CA GLY A 96 -0.05 21.49 -6.75
C GLY A 96 -1.55 21.73 -6.59
N LEU A 97 -2.37 20.97 -7.31
CA LEU A 97 -3.82 21.01 -7.20
C LEU A 97 -4.30 20.64 -5.77
N LYS A 98 -3.77 19.56 -5.19
CA LYS A 98 -4.12 19.09 -3.84
C LYS A 98 -3.83 20.11 -2.74
N LYS A 99 -2.77 20.92 -2.90
CA LYS A 99 -2.34 21.97 -1.93
C LYS A 99 -2.67 23.39 -2.37
N SER A 100 -3.43 23.59 -3.45
CA SER A 100 -3.71 24.91 -4.06
C SER A 100 -2.45 25.74 -4.34
N LYS A 101 -1.39 25.10 -4.84
CA LYS A 101 -0.12 25.72 -5.24
C LYS A 101 0.05 25.65 -6.77
N PRO A 102 -0.43 26.65 -7.54
CA PRO A 102 -0.43 26.60 -9.00
C PRO A 102 0.98 26.61 -9.62
N ASN A 103 1.98 27.12 -8.90
CA ASN A 103 3.37 27.17 -9.34
C ASN A 103 4.18 25.95 -8.87
N MET A 104 3.53 24.82 -8.58
CA MET A 104 4.20 23.57 -8.22
C MET A 104 4.80 22.91 -9.47
N ASN A 105 5.99 22.35 -9.34
CA ASN A 105 6.70 21.60 -10.38
C ASN A 105 7.56 20.50 -9.74
N TYR A 106 8.16 19.66 -10.57
CA TYR A 106 8.97 18.55 -10.08
C TYR A 106 10.20 19.00 -9.29
N ASP A 107 10.90 20.07 -9.68
CA ASP A 107 12.05 20.61 -8.92
C ASP A 107 11.67 20.94 -7.47
N LYS A 108 10.53 21.59 -7.27
CA LYS A 108 10.04 21.97 -5.93
C LYS A 108 9.55 20.76 -5.15
N LEU A 109 8.86 19.83 -5.80
CA LEU A 109 8.36 18.60 -5.19
C LEU A 109 9.51 17.71 -4.75
N SER A 110 10.48 17.47 -5.64
CA SER A 110 11.65 16.62 -5.37
C SER A 110 12.48 17.14 -4.21
N ARG A 111 12.49 18.46 -3.95
CA ARG A 111 13.19 19.03 -2.79
C ARG A 111 12.58 18.61 -1.45
N ALA A 112 11.29 18.32 -1.41
CA ALA A 112 10.59 17.82 -0.23
C ALA A 112 10.71 16.29 -0.05
N LEU A 113 11.28 15.59 -1.04
CA LEU A 113 11.58 14.14 -0.98
C LEU A 113 13.01 13.83 -0.53
N ARG A 114 13.86 14.85 -0.40
CA ARG A 114 15.28 14.71 -0.05
C ARG A 114 15.52 14.62 1.45
#